data_AF-A0A0U5IJD5-F1
#
_entry.id   AF-A0A0U5IJD5-F1
#
_cell.length_a   1.000
_cell.length_b   1.000
_cell.length_c   1.000
_cell.angle_alpha   90.00
_cell.angle_beta   90.00
_cell.angle_gamma   90.00
#
_symmetry.space_group_name_H-M   'P 1'
#
loop_
_entity.id
_entity.type
_entity.pdbx_description
1 polymer ?
#
loop_
_entity_poly.entity_id
_entity_poly.type
_entity_poly.pdbx_seq_one_letter_code
_entity_poly.pdbx_strand_id
1 'polypeptide(L)' 'MPDQDDAHLGELRLVSHFGTTRYRVRILGRFLWLCYIEAIQFTTLKGNRTLLPGQRAFVPQRAVRRLSRDET' A
#
# COMPACT_ATOMS: atom_id res chain seq x y z
N MET A 1 11.51 -15.53 17.58
CA MET A 1 11.94 -14.38 16.74
C MET A 1 10.87 -14.22 15.68
N PRO A 2 10.01 -13.18 15.71
CA PRO A 2 9.09 -12.97 14.61
C PRO A 2 9.90 -12.44 13.42
N ASP A 3 9.78 -13.16 12.32
CA ASP A 3 10.44 -12.96 11.04
C ASP A 3 10.25 -11.53 10.53
N GLN A 4 11.34 -10.80 10.34
CA GLN A 4 11.35 -9.36 10.07
C GLN A 4 11.39 -9.05 8.55
N ASP A 5 11.19 -10.04 7.68
CA ASP A 5 11.52 -9.95 6.24
C ASP A 5 10.37 -10.15 5.25
N ASP A 6 9.12 -10.31 5.70
CA ASP A 6 7.96 -10.40 4.79
C ASP A 6 7.34 -9.03 4.46
N ALA A 7 8.18 -8.02 4.19
CA ALA A 7 7.73 -6.74 3.63
C ALA A 7 7.30 -6.95 2.16
N HIS A 8 6.10 -7.49 1.96
CA HIS A 8 5.58 -7.78 0.63
C HIS A 8 5.30 -6.51 -0.16
N LEU A 9 5.70 -6.49 -1.42
CA LEU A 9 5.34 -5.42 -2.34
C LEU A 9 3.83 -5.47 -2.65
N GLY A 10 3.19 -4.31 -2.54
CA GLY A 10 1.78 -4.11 -2.81
C GLY A 10 1.56 -2.95 -3.78
N GLU A 11 0.40 -2.97 -4.41
CA GLU A 11 -0.10 -1.86 -5.21
C GLU A 11 -1.30 -1.25 -4.49
N LEU A 12 -1.18 0.02 -4.11
CA LEU A 12 -2.30 0.81 -3.65
C LEU A 12 -3.03 1.37 -4.87
N ARG A 13 -4.27 0.94 -5.07
CA ARG A 13 -5.17 1.43 -6.12
C ARG A 13 -6.16 2.40 -5.48
N LEU A 14 -6.05 3.66 -5.89
CA LEU A 14 -6.94 4.72 -5.45
C LEU A 14 -7.87 5.07 -6.59
N VAL A 15 -9.15 4.74 -6.39
CA VAL A 15 -10.21 5.13 -7.31
C VAL A 15 -10.64 6.55 -6.96
N SER A 16 -10.46 7.47 -7.89
CA SER A 16 -10.90 8.86 -7.82
C SER A 16 -11.87 9.17 -8.96
N HIS A 17 -12.52 10.34 -8.90
CA HIS A 17 -13.39 10.81 -10.00
C HIS A 17 -12.62 10.97 -11.33
N PHE A 18 -11.33 11.26 -11.26
CA PHE A 18 -10.45 11.45 -12.42
C PHE A 18 -9.81 10.14 -12.93
N GLY A 19 -10.17 8.99 -12.34
CA GLY A 19 -9.65 7.68 -12.72
C GLY A 19 -9.01 6.93 -11.56
N THR A 20 -8.39 5.79 -11.90
CA THR A 20 -7.72 4.92 -10.92
C THR A 20 -6.22 5.16 -10.93
N THR A 21 -5.69 5.77 -9.87
CA THR A 21 -4.25 5.96 -9.70
C THR A 21 -3.67 4.77 -8.95
N ARG A 22 -2.52 4.28 -9.41
CA ARG A 22 -1.84 3.13 -8.81
C ARG A 22 -0.49 3.55 -8.26
N TYR A 23 -0.21 3.16 -7.02
CA TYR A 23 1.04 3.48 -6.34
C TYR A 23 1.68 2.21 -5.79
N ARG A 24 3.01 2.11 -5.90
CA ARG A 24 3.76 1.00 -5.29
C ARG A 24 4.00 1.31 -3.82
N VAL A 25 3.60 0.36 -2.96
CA VAL A 25 3.70 0.46 -1.51
C VAL A 25 4.27 -0.84 -0.95
N ARG A 26 4.92 -0.77 0.21
CA ARG A 26 5.30 -1.94 0.98
C ARG A 26 4.19 -2.27 1.97
N ILE A 27 3.76 -3.51 2.03
CA ILE A 27 2.78 -3.97 3.01
C ILE A 27 3.57 -4.49 4.21
N LEU A 28 3.52 -3.75 5.31
CA LEU A 28 4.18 -4.11 6.57
C LEU A 28 3.31 -5.02 7.43
N GLY A 29 1.98 -4.95 7.26
CA GLY A 29 1.05 -5.76 8.03
C GLY A 29 -0.36 -5.76 7.47
N ARG A 30 -1.14 -6.76 7.85
CA ARG A 30 -2.56 -6.89 7.49
C ARG A 30 -3.39 -7.08 8.75
N PHE A 31 -4.46 -6.30 8.83
CA PHE A 31 -5.55 -6.43 9.80
C PHE A 31 -6.83 -6.76 9.03
N LEU A 32 -7.86 -7.23 9.74
CA LEU A 32 -9.14 -7.70 9.18
C LEU A 32 -9.75 -6.78 8.11
N TRP A 33 -9.58 -5.46 8.23
CA TRP A 33 -10.14 -4.47 7.29
C TRP A 33 -9.13 -3.47 6.74
N LEU A 34 -7.92 -3.43 7.33
CA LEU A 34 -6.90 -2.42 7.07
C LEU A 34 -5.56 -3.09 6.77
N CYS A 35 -4.82 -2.55 5.81
CA CYS A 35 -3.41 -2.85 5.61
C CYS A 35 -2.58 -1.75 6.23
N TYR A 36 -1.53 -2.14 6.95
CA TYR A 36 -0.44 -1.24 7.32
C TYR A 36 0.56 -1.21 6.18
N ILE A 37 0.74 -0.04 5.58
CA ILE A 37 1.60 0.15 4.42
C ILE A 37 2.68 1.19 4.70
N GLU A 38 3.76 1.09 3.93
CA GLU A 38 4.83 2.06 3.82
C GLU A 38 4.90 2.55 2.37
N ALA A 39 4.88 3.87 2.19
CA ALA A 39 5.01 4.48 0.89
C ALA A 39 6.47 4.35 0.41
N ILE A 40 6.68 3.78 -0.77
CA ILE A 40 8.03 3.70 -1.39
C ILE A 40 8.28 4.97 -2.21
N GLN A 41 7.21 5.58 -2.71
CA GLN A 41 7.20 6.78 -3.54
C GLN A 41 6.14 7.76 -3.03
N PHE A 42 6.16 8.99 -3.51
CA PHE A 42 5.10 9.97 -3.24
C PHE A 42 3.73 9.36 -3.57
N THR A 43 2.91 9.20 -2.54
CA THR A 43 1.62 8.51 -2.63
C THR A 43 0.53 9.38 -2.04
N THR A 44 -0.42 9.80 -2.85
CA THR A 44 -1.55 10.62 -2.39
C THR A 44 -2.72 9.73 -2.02
N LEU A 45 -3.05 9.61 -0.75
CA LEU A 45 -4.22 8.87 -0.27
C LEU A 45 -5.53 9.65 -0.49
N LYS A 46 -6.64 8.91 -0.40
CA LYS A 46 -7.99 9.49 -0.41
C LYS A 46 -8.12 10.54 0.71
N GLY A 47 -8.65 11.72 0.38
CA GLY A 47 -8.77 12.85 1.31
C GLY A 47 -7.56 13.79 1.31
N ASN A 48 -6.79 13.85 0.22
CA ASN A 48 -5.63 14.73 0.02
C ASN A 48 -4.48 14.51 1.02
N ARG A 49 -4.40 13.32 1.63
CA ARG A 49 -3.30 12.98 2.53
C ARG A 49 -2.14 12.43 1.72
N THR A 50 -1.08 13.20 1.58
CA THR A 50 0.12 12.76 0.86
C THR A 50 1.09 12.06 1.81
N LEU A 51 1.63 10.92 1.37
CA LEU A 51 2.69 10.19 2.06
C LEU A 51 4.00 10.38 1.31
N LEU A 52 5.03 10.72 2.06
CA LEU A 52 6.42 10.74 1.59
C LEU A 52 6.99 9.31 1.54
N PRO A 53 8.02 9.06 0.72
CA PRO A 53 8.79 7.82 0.79
C PRO A 53 9.26 7.52 2.23
N GLY A 54 9.04 6.30 2.70
CA GLY A 54 9.32 5.85 4.06
C GLY A 54 8.23 6.18 5.09
N GLN A 55 7.22 7.00 4.74
CA GLN A 55 6.09 7.22 5.63
C GLN A 55 5.11 6.05 5.60
N ARG A 56 4.47 5.82 6.75
CA ARG A 56 3.59 4.69 6.99
C ARG A 56 2.17 5.14 7.24
N ALA A 57 1.21 4.37 6.77
CA ALA A 57 -0.20 4.64 6.96
C ALA A 57 -1.03 3.37 7.00
N PHE A 58 -2.21 3.49 7.61
CA PHE A 58 -3.26 2.50 7.51
C PHE A 58 -4.17 2.85 6.34
N VAL A 59 -4.38 1.87 5.47
CA VAL A 59 -5.25 2.00 4.30
C VAL A 59 -6.25 0.84 4.27
N PRO A 60 -7.43 1.01 3.67
CA PRO A 60 -8.38 -0.09 3.50
C PRO A 60 -7.74 -1.24 2.72
N GLN A 61 -7.88 -2.48 3.20
CA GLN A 61 -7.31 -3.63 2.52
C GLN A 61 -7.82 -3.76 1.08
N ARG A 62 -9.08 -3.40 0.81
CA ARG A 62 -9.67 -3.35 -0.54
C ARG A 62 -8.94 -2.41 -1.51
N ALA A 63 -8.26 -1.38 -1.00
CA ALA A 63 -7.48 -0.46 -1.82
C ALA A 63 -6.08 -1.01 -2.11
N VAL A 64 -5.64 -2.05 -1.40
CA VAL A 64 -4.30 -2.63 -1.54
C VAL A 64 -4.40 -4.00 -2.20
N ARG A 65 -3.85 -4.10 -3.41
CA ARG A 65 -3.64 -5.37 -4.08
C ARG A 65 -2.23 -5.86 -3.74
N ARG A 66 -2.09 -7.09 -3.24
CA ARG A 66 -0.75 -7.70 -3.19
C ARG A 66 -0.31 -7.91 -4.64
N LEU A 67 0.90 -7.44 -4.98
CA LEU A 67 1.59 -8.05 -6.09
C LEU A 67 2.15 -9.36 -5.53
N SER A 68 1.45 -10.47 -5.76
CA SER A 68 2.11 -11.76 -5.66
C SER A 68 3.24 -11.71 -6.68
N ARG A 69 4.46 -11.95 -6.19
CA ARG A 69 5.63 -12.16 -7.02
C ARG A 69 5.40 -13.48 -7.74
N ASP A 70 4.62 -13.43 -8.81
CA ASP A 70 4.40 -14.57 -9.70
C ASP A 70 4.43 -14.07 -11.14
N GLU A 71 5.07 -14.90 -11.96
CA GLU A 71 5.46 -14.74 -13.37
C GLU A 71 6.72 -13.87 -13.57
N THR A 72 7.93 -14.48 -13.50
CA THR A 72 8.64 -15.24 -14.56
C THR A 72 9.27 -14.33 -15.61
#